data_AF-A6Q4C4-F1
#
_entry.id   AF-A6Q4C4-F1
#
_cell.length_a   1.000
_cell.length_b   1.000
_cell.length_c   1.000
_cell.angle_alpha   90.00
_cell.angle_beta   90.00
_cell.angle_gamma   90.00
#
_symmetry.space_group_name_H-M   'P 1'
#
loop_
_entity.id
_entity.type
_entity.pdbx_description
1 polymer ?
#
loop_
_entity_poly.entity_id
_entity_poly.type
_entity_poly.pdbx_seq_one_letter_code
_entity_poly.pdbx_strand_id
1 'polypeptide(L)'
;MKQKLLMLLLLGSVSLFANEAAASGGTDIIPRTVNFLIFAAILYYLAAEPIKRFFQERKEGIAKRLEEVEAKLKEAKEEKAQAEAELKKAKELAQEIVETAKQEIEILTKEIKEQAKQEIEMLEKSFEESMELEKRKRVRAITKEVLEELFEEKALELEKEKFVNLIVKKVA
;
A
#
# COMPACT_ATOMS: atom_id res chain seq x y z
N MET A 1 48.60 23.40 33.96
CA MET A 1 49.57 24.17 34.79
C MET A 1 50.73 24.74 33.97
N LYS A 2 51.34 23.97 33.05
CA LYS A 2 52.48 24.42 32.20
C LYS A 2 52.21 25.74 31.46
N GLN A 3 51.07 25.88 30.78
CA GLN A 3 50.69 27.12 30.09
C GLN A 3 50.56 28.34 31.03
N LYS A 4 50.05 28.14 32.27
CA LYS A 4 49.96 29.22 33.26
C LYS A 4 51.35 29.68 33.73
N LEU A 5 52.28 28.75 33.92
CA LEU A 5 53.68 29.06 34.27
C LEU A 5 54.38 29.80 33.12
N LEU A 6 54.17 29.37 31.88
CA LEU A 6 54.69 30.04 30.68
C LEU A 6 54.11 31.46 30.52
N MET A 7 52.82 31.66 30.80
CA MET A 7 52.20 33.00 30.83
C MET A 7 52.83 33.91 31.89
N LEU A 8 53.12 33.38 33.10
CA LEU A 8 53.81 34.13 34.15
C LEU A 8 55.24 34.52 33.71
N LEU A 9 55.95 33.59 33.05
CA LEU A 9 57.30 33.82 32.54
C LEU A 9 57.29 34.84 31.38
N LEU A 10 56.24 34.81 30.55
CA LEU A 10 55.98 35.80 29.51
C LEU A 10 55.72 37.19 30.10
N LEU A 11 54.90 37.30 31.15
CA LEU A 11 54.73 38.54 31.90
C LEU A 11 56.06 39.05 32.47
N GLY A 12 56.87 38.16 33.04
CA GLY A 12 58.21 38.50 33.54
C GLY A 12 59.13 39.06 32.47
N SER A 13 59.15 38.46 31.27
CA SER A 13 59.95 38.96 30.14
C SER A 13 59.48 40.34 29.65
N VAL A 14 58.17 40.62 29.65
CA VAL A 14 57.61 41.94 29.31
C VAL A 14 57.99 42.98 30.38
N SER A 15 57.95 42.62 31.66
CA SER A 15 58.36 43.51 32.75
C SER A 15 59.85 43.88 32.69
N LEU A 16 60.72 42.93 32.32
CA LEU A 16 62.15 43.22 32.11
C LEU A 16 62.37 44.16 30.91
N PHE A 17 61.59 44.03 29.84
CA PHE A 17 61.60 44.99 28.73
C PHE A 17 61.05 46.38 29.11
N ALA A 18 60.06 46.44 30.00
CA ALA A 18 59.38 47.69 30.38
C ALA A 18 60.13 48.47 31.47
N ASN A 19 60.82 47.80 32.39
CA ASN A 19 61.43 48.43 33.57
C ASN A 19 62.76 49.13 33.28
N GLU A 20 63.45 48.80 32.19
CA GLU A 20 64.84 49.23 31.95
C GLU A 20 64.99 50.38 30.95
N ALA A 21 63.88 51.00 30.54
CA ALA A 21 63.89 52.26 29.78
C ALA A 21 64.62 53.42 30.52
N ALA A 22 65.01 53.23 31.79
CA ALA A 22 65.65 54.24 32.62
C ALA A 22 67.16 54.02 32.90
N ALA A 23 67.79 52.91 32.53
CA ALA A 23 69.16 52.60 32.96
C ALA A 23 70.17 52.45 31.82
N SER A 24 70.81 53.58 31.47
CA SER A 24 72.21 53.72 31.02
C SER A 24 72.84 52.64 30.10
N GLY A 25 73.12 53.05 28.84
CA GLY A 25 74.45 52.89 28.26
C GLY A 25 74.77 51.60 27.49
N GLY A 26 74.64 51.66 26.16
CA GLY A 26 75.56 51.06 25.17
C GLY A 26 75.60 49.53 25.00
N THR A 27 75.49 48.73 26.06
CA THR A 27 75.59 47.26 26.02
C THR A 27 74.24 46.52 26.07
N ASP A 28 73.14 47.26 25.98
CA ASP A 28 71.75 46.80 26.14
C ASP A 28 71.25 45.87 25.00
N ILE A 29 71.82 45.94 23.80
CA ILE A 29 71.27 45.24 22.61
C ILE A 29 71.30 43.71 22.74
N ILE A 30 72.39 43.12 23.26
CA ILE A 30 72.54 41.65 23.37
C ILE A 30 71.51 41.05 24.35
N PRO A 31 71.45 41.46 25.64
CA PRO A 31 70.49 40.91 26.59
C PRO A 31 69.03 41.17 26.15
N ARG A 32 68.77 42.34 25.57
CA ARG A 32 67.46 42.67 24.99
C ARG A 32 67.07 41.74 23.86
N THR A 33 68.01 41.40 22.97
CA THR A 33 67.76 40.44 21.88
C THR A 33 67.45 39.05 22.42
N VAL A 34 68.21 38.57 23.43
CA VAL A 34 67.94 37.28 24.07
C VAL A 34 66.56 37.24 24.73
N ASN A 35 66.18 38.30 25.47
CA ASN A 35 64.86 38.38 26.08
C ASN A 35 63.74 38.42 25.02
N PHE A 36 63.94 39.13 23.90
CA PHE A 36 62.99 39.11 22.77
C PHE A 36 62.82 37.71 22.20
N LEU A 37 63.91 36.96 22.03
CA LEU A 37 63.88 35.58 21.54
C LEU A 37 63.14 34.65 22.51
N ILE A 38 63.37 34.79 23.83
CA ILE A 38 62.63 34.02 24.86
C ILE A 38 61.15 34.36 24.80
N PHE A 39 60.80 35.65 24.76
CA PHE A 39 59.42 36.12 24.63
C PHE A 39 58.75 35.57 23.37
N ALA A 40 59.41 35.68 22.21
CA ALA A 40 58.93 35.16 20.94
C ALA A 40 58.76 33.63 20.98
N ALA A 41 59.67 32.90 21.62
CA ALA A 41 59.58 31.45 21.77
C ALA A 41 58.39 31.02 22.64
N ILE A 42 58.15 31.72 23.75
CA ILE A 42 57.00 31.42 24.64
C ILE A 42 55.69 31.82 23.97
N LEU A 43 55.62 32.98 23.32
CA LEU A 43 54.45 33.39 22.52
C LEU A 43 54.14 32.35 21.45
N TYR A 44 55.17 31.92 20.71
CA TYR A 44 55.00 30.90 19.67
C TYR A 44 54.47 29.59 20.26
N TYR A 45 55.02 29.12 21.39
CA TYR A 45 54.53 27.91 22.05
C TYR A 45 53.07 28.03 22.51
N LEU A 46 52.71 29.14 23.16
CA LEU A 46 51.36 29.35 23.69
C LEU A 46 50.32 29.65 22.61
N ALA A 47 50.71 30.33 21.52
CA ALA A 47 49.81 30.66 20.42
C ALA A 47 49.68 29.53 19.39
N ALA A 48 50.71 28.70 19.20
CA ALA A 48 50.68 27.62 18.22
C ALA A 48 49.56 26.60 18.47
N GLU A 49 49.33 26.20 19.72
CA GLU A 49 48.25 25.25 20.07
C GLU A 49 46.84 25.79 19.75
N PRO A 50 46.39 26.95 20.28
CA PRO A 50 45.05 27.48 19.99
C PRO A 50 44.87 27.87 18.53
N ILE A 51 45.91 28.38 17.85
CA ILE A 51 45.84 28.70 16.43
C ILE A 51 45.65 27.42 15.60
N LYS A 52 46.44 26.38 15.85
CA LYS A 52 46.28 25.08 15.16
C LYS A 52 44.90 24.49 15.40
N ARG A 53 44.43 24.53 16.66
CA ARG A 53 43.10 24.03 17.04
C ARG A 53 41.98 24.81 16.33
N PHE A 54 42.06 26.13 16.25
CA PHE A 54 41.08 26.94 15.54
C PHE A 54 40.98 26.58 14.04
N PHE A 55 42.11 26.38 13.37
CA PHE A 55 42.12 25.94 11.97
C PHE A 55 41.62 24.50 11.80
N GLN A 56 41.95 23.60 12.72
CA GLN A 56 41.46 22.22 12.73
C GLN A 56 39.95 22.17 12.94
N GLU A 57 39.41 22.85 13.96
CA GLU A 57 37.97 22.92 14.25
C GLU A 57 37.19 23.50 13.06
N ARG A 58 37.72 24.53 12.38
CA ARG A 58 37.10 25.06 11.16
C ARG A 58 37.14 24.08 10.00
N LYS A 59 38.25 23.38 9.79
CA LYS A 59 38.39 22.36 8.75
C LYS A 59 37.40 21.20 9.00
N GLU A 60 37.34 20.70 10.22
CA GLU A 60 36.40 19.66 10.65
C GLU A 60 34.95 20.11 10.54
N GLY A 61 34.64 21.36 10.92
CA GLY A 61 33.30 21.91 10.80
C GLY A 61 32.83 22.05 9.35
N ILE A 62 33.72 22.41 8.42
CA ILE A 62 33.40 22.45 6.98
C ILE A 62 33.24 21.03 6.43
N ALA A 63 34.14 20.12 6.79
CA ALA A 63 34.06 18.72 6.36
C ALA A 63 32.75 18.06 6.82
N LYS A 64 32.38 18.22 8.09
CA LYS A 64 31.10 17.72 8.62
C LYS A 64 29.89 18.32 7.92
N ARG A 65 29.89 19.63 7.65
CA ARG A 65 28.80 20.28 6.91
C ARG A 65 28.67 19.77 5.48
N LEU A 66 29.79 19.49 4.81
CA LEU A 66 29.79 18.89 3.49
C LEU A 66 29.25 17.45 3.54
N GLU A 67 29.73 16.63 4.47
CA GLU A 67 29.24 15.26 4.68
C GLU A 67 27.75 15.24 5.01
N GLU A 68 27.26 16.14 5.87
CA GLU A 68 25.83 16.26 6.19
C GLU A 68 25.00 16.66 4.98
N VAL A 69 25.49 17.59 4.14
CA VAL A 69 24.79 18.01 2.93
C VAL A 69 24.77 16.89 1.89
N GLU A 70 25.89 16.18 1.70
CA GLU A 70 25.98 15.03 0.80
C GLU A 70 25.09 13.88 1.26
N ALA A 71 25.07 13.58 2.57
CA ALA A 71 24.21 12.57 3.16
C ALA A 71 22.73 12.91 2.96
N LYS A 72 22.31 14.15 3.28
CA LYS A 72 20.92 14.61 3.06
C LYS A 72 20.53 14.62 1.60
N LEU A 73 21.44 14.99 0.70
CA LEU A 73 21.19 15.00 -0.73
C LEU A 73 21.06 13.58 -1.27
N LYS A 74 21.85 12.64 -0.76
CA LYS A 74 21.74 11.22 -1.09
C LYS A 74 20.44 10.63 -0.58
N GLU A 75 20.11 10.85 0.69
CA GLU A 75 18.85 10.43 1.32
C GLU A 75 17.64 10.96 0.55
N ALA A 76 17.59 12.27 0.27
CA ALA A 76 16.49 12.86 -0.50
C ALA A 76 16.39 12.32 -1.93
N LYS A 77 17.51 11.97 -2.57
CA LYS A 77 17.50 11.32 -3.90
C LYS A 77 16.99 9.88 -3.82
N GLU A 78 17.40 9.14 -2.80
CA GLU A 78 16.95 7.76 -2.57
C GLU A 78 15.47 7.72 -2.24
N GLU A 79 14.99 8.56 -1.32
CA GLU A 79 13.57 8.71 -1.00
C GLU A 79 12.75 9.12 -2.22
N LYS A 80 13.22 10.09 -3.00
CA LYS A 80 12.55 10.50 -4.25
C LYS A 80 12.48 9.34 -5.25
N ALA A 81 13.58 8.61 -5.45
CA ALA A 81 13.61 7.48 -6.36
C ALA A 81 12.69 6.33 -5.90
N GLN A 82 12.64 6.07 -4.60
CA GLN A 82 11.71 5.11 -4.00
C GLN A 82 10.26 5.53 -4.22
N ALA A 83 9.91 6.79 -3.92
CA ALA A 83 8.56 7.32 -4.12
C ALA A 83 8.14 7.29 -5.61
N GLU A 84 9.05 7.62 -6.54
CA GLU A 84 8.79 7.53 -7.98
C GLU A 84 8.59 6.08 -8.43
N ALA A 85 9.38 5.14 -7.90
CA ALA A 85 9.24 3.71 -8.18
C ALA A 85 7.92 3.14 -7.62
N GLU A 86 7.54 3.52 -6.41
CA GLU A 86 6.25 3.16 -5.80
C GLU A 86 5.07 3.72 -6.58
N LEU A 87 5.14 5.00 -7.00
CA LEU A 87 4.11 5.61 -7.83
C LEU A 87 3.97 4.89 -9.18
N LYS A 88 5.09 4.50 -9.80
CA LYS A 88 5.07 3.75 -11.05
C LYS A 88 4.42 2.38 -10.86
N LYS A 89 4.83 1.63 -9.83
CA LYS A 89 4.22 0.33 -9.48
C LYS A 89 2.73 0.45 -9.19
N ALA A 90 2.31 1.48 -8.44
CA ALA A 90 0.91 1.71 -8.13
C ALA A 90 0.07 1.99 -9.40
N LYS A 91 0.64 2.73 -10.37
CA LYS A 91 -0.02 2.97 -11.67
C LYS A 91 -0.12 1.71 -12.51
N GLU A 92 0.94 0.90 -12.57
CA GLU A 92 0.94 -0.39 -13.29
C GLU A 92 -0.09 -1.36 -12.68
N LEU A 93 -0.10 -1.50 -11.36
CA LEU A 93 -1.09 -2.33 -10.65
C LEU A 93 -2.53 -1.82 -10.86
N ALA A 94 -2.75 -0.50 -10.84
CA ALA A 94 -4.07 0.06 -11.11
C ALA A 94 -4.54 -0.25 -12.55
N GLN A 95 -3.64 -0.20 -13.53
CA GLN A 95 -3.95 -0.58 -14.91
C GLN A 95 -4.26 -2.08 -15.03
N GLU A 96 -3.46 -2.92 -14.38
CA GLU A 96 -3.65 -4.37 -14.35
C GLU A 96 -4.99 -4.76 -13.70
N ILE A 97 -5.37 -4.11 -12.60
CA ILE A 97 -6.67 -4.31 -11.94
C ILE A 97 -7.81 -3.96 -12.89
N VAL A 98 -7.72 -2.83 -13.60
CA VAL A 98 -8.77 -2.40 -14.54
C VAL A 98 -8.86 -3.34 -15.75
N GLU A 99 -7.73 -3.82 -16.26
CA GLU A 99 -7.70 -4.78 -17.37
C GLU A 99 -8.28 -6.13 -16.96
N THR A 100 -7.85 -6.65 -15.81
CA THR A 100 -8.35 -7.92 -15.24
C THR A 100 -9.85 -7.84 -14.98
N ALA A 101 -10.34 -6.76 -14.38
CA ALA A 101 -11.75 -6.56 -14.13
C ALA A 101 -12.58 -6.52 -15.43
N LYS A 102 -12.05 -5.93 -16.51
CA LYS A 102 -12.74 -5.95 -17.82
C LYS A 102 -12.83 -7.36 -18.40
N GLN A 103 -11.73 -8.11 -18.35
CA GLN A 103 -11.72 -9.50 -18.81
C GLN A 103 -12.68 -10.37 -17.99
N GLU A 104 -12.70 -10.19 -16.67
CA GLU A 104 -13.62 -10.90 -15.77
C GLU A 104 -15.09 -10.54 -16.06
N ILE A 105 -15.39 -9.26 -16.29
CA ILE A 105 -16.74 -8.82 -16.70
C ILE A 105 -17.15 -9.49 -18.02
N GLU A 106 -16.27 -9.55 -19.01
CA GLU A 106 -16.58 -10.19 -20.31
C GLU A 106 -16.85 -11.68 -20.17
N ILE A 107 -16.04 -12.39 -19.37
CA ILE A 107 -16.22 -13.81 -19.08
C ILE A 107 -17.53 -14.03 -18.33
N LEU A 108 -17.76 -13.32 -17.22
CA LEU A 108 -18.98 -13.44 -16.42
C LEU A 108 -20.22 -13.10 -17.22
N THR A 109 -20.18 -12.05 -18.05
CA THR A 109 -21.31 -11.68 -18.91
C THR A 109 -21.63 -12.79 -19.91
N LYS A 110 -20.60 -13.44 -20.48
CA LYS A 110 -20.78 -14.56 -21.40
C LYS A 110 -21.34 -15.78 -20.67
N GLU A 111 -20.83 -16.11 -19.49
CA GLU A 111 -21.31 -17.22 -18.67
C GLU A 111 -22.75 -17.03 -18.22
N ILE A 112 -23.09 -15.85 -17.68
CA ILE A 112 -24.47 -15.51 -17.28
C ILE A 112 -25.41 -15.60 -18.47
N LYS A 113 -25.01 -15.10 -19.64
CA LYS A 113 -25.85 -15.16 -20.85
C LYS A 113 -26.06 -16.60 -21.32
N GLU A 114 -25.05 -17.45 -21.24
CA GLU A 114 -25.14 -18.85 -21.62
C GLU A 114 -26.00 -19.64 -20.62
N GLN A 115 -25.78 -19.44 -19.32
CA GLN A 115 -26.61 -20.03 -18.27
C GLN A 115 -28.09 -19.61 -18.41
N ALA A 116 -28.36 -18.31 -18.61
CA ALA A 116 -29.71 -17.82 -18.81
C ALA A 116 -30.40 -18.45 -20.03
N LYS A 117 -29.66 -18.68 -21.14
CA LYS A 117 -30.20 -19.39 -22.31
C LYS A 117 -30.54 -20.84 -21.97
N GLN A 118 -29.64 -21.55 -21.31
CA GLN A 118 -29.85 -22.95 -20.91
C GLN A 118 -31.04 -23.07 -19.95
N GLU A 119 -31.17 -22.13 -19.01
CA GLU A 119 -32.32 -22.07 -18.10
C GLU A 119 -33.63 -21.82 -18.84
N ILE A 120 -33.65 -20.90 -19.81
CA ILE A 120 -34.82 -20.66 -20.66
C ILE A 120 -35.19 -21.92 -21.45
N GLU A 121 -34.23 -22.55 -22.13
CA GLU A 121 -34.48 -23.77 -22.91
C GLU A 121 -35.01 -24.92 -22.03
N MET A 122 -34.43 -25.09 -20.84
CA MET A 122 -34.88 -26.08 -19.87
C MET A 122 -36.30 -25.77 -19.36
N LEU A 123 -36.60 -24.49 -19.11
CA LEU A 123 -37.92 -24.05 -18.67
C LEU A 123 -38.98 -24.26 -19.75
N GLU A 124 -38.67 -23.90 -21.00
CA GLU A 124 -39.55 -24.14 -22.16
C GLU A 124 -39.85 -25.62 -22.33
N LYS A 125 -38.82 -26.47 -22.31
CA LYS A 125 -38.99 -27.93 -22.40
C LYS A 125 -39.83 -28.50 -21.25
N SER A 126 -39.55 -28.08 -20.01
CA SER A 126 -40.31 -28.52 -18.84
C SER A 126 -41.77 -28.07 -18.90
N PHE A 127 -42.02 -26.87 -19.42
CA PHE A 127 -43.36 -26.34 -19.63
C PHE A 127 -44.12 -27.13 -20.70
N GLU A 128 -43.48 -27.47 -21.83
CA GLU A 128 -44.06 -28.30 -22.88
C GLU A 128 -44.44 -29.71 -22.36
N GLU A 129 -43.54 -30.36 -21.63
CA GLU A 129 -43.77 -31.67 -21.02
C GLU A 129 -44.94 -31.62 -20.01
N SER A 130 -45.01 -30.56 -19.20
CA SER A 130 -46.10 -30.34 -18.24
C SER A 130 -47.44 -30.09 -18.93
N MET A 131 -47.46 -29.27 -19.98
CA MET A 131 -48.65 -29.03 -20.79
C MET A 131 -49.16 -30.31 -21.45
N GLU A 132 -48.26 -31.15 -21.99
CA GLU A 132 -48.66 -32.41 -22.61
C GLU A 132 -49.27 -33.37 -21.60
N LEU A 133 -48.67 -33.47 -20.41
CA LEU A 133 -49.15 -34.30 -19.31
C LEU A 133 -50.52 -33.84 -18.82
N GLU A 134 -50.73 -32.54 -18.62
CA GLU A 134 -52.02 -31.96 -18.23
C GLU A 134 -53.08 -32.12 -19.32
N LYS A 135 -52.72 -31.97 -20.59
CA LYS A 135 -53.62 -32.25 -21.73
C LYS A 135 -54.06 -33.71 -21.72
N ARG A 136 -53.15 -34.66 -21.54
CA ARG A 136 -53.45 -36.10 -21.45
C ARG A 136 -54.36 -36.41 -20.26
N LYS A 137 -54.10 -35.83 -19.08
CA LYS A 137 -54.97 -35.98 -17.89
C LYS A 137 -56.37 -35.44 -18.15
N ARG A 138 -56.48 -34.25 -18.74
CA ARG A 138 -57.77 -33.61 -19.06
C ARG A 138 -58.57 -34.43 -20.07
N VAL A 139 -57.93 -34.93 -21.13
CA VAL A 139 -58.60 -35.81 -22.10
C VAL A 139 -59.12 -37.07 -21.43
N ARG A 140 -58.32 -37.72 -20.55
CA ARG A 140 -58.77 -38.88 -19.78
C ARG A 140 -59.94 -38.56 -18.84
N ALA A 141 -59.91 -37.42 -18.16
CA ALA A 141 -60.98 -36.98 -17.27
C ALA A 141 -62.29 -36.74 -18.04
N ILE A 142 -62.24 -36.00 -19.15
CA ILE A 142 -63.40 -35.78 -20.03
C ILE A 142 -63.92 -37.10 -20.59
N THR A 143 -63.04 -37.99 -21.04
CA THR A 143 -63.46 -39.31 -21.56
C THR A 143 -64.16 -40.12 -20.49
N LYS A 144 -63.66 -40.08 -19.24
CA LYS A 144 -64.28 -40.76 -18.11
C LYS A 144 -65.66 -40.16 -17.78
N GLU A 145 -65.77 -38.83 -17.72
CA GLU A 145 -67.01 -38.12 -17.44
C GLU A 145 -68.08 -38.42 -18.49
N VAL A 146 -67.73 -38.36 -19.79
CA VAL A 146 -68.65 -38.69 -20.89
C VAL A 146 -69.07 -40.17 -20.84
N LEU A 147 -68.16 -41.08 -20.50
CA LEU A 147 -68.52 -42.49 -20.33
C LEU A 147 -69.44 -42.70 -19.13
N GLU A 148 -69.15 -42.08 -17.98
CA GLU A 148 -70.00 -42.14 -16.78
C GLU A 148 -71.40 -41.57 -17.07
N GLU A 149 -71.51 -40.43 -17.74
CA GLU A 149 -72.80 -39.84 -18.15
C GLU A 149 -73.58 -40.78 -19.09
N LEU A 150 -72.93 -41.34 -20.13
CA LEU A 150 -73.57 -42.30 -21.03
C LEU A 150 -73.98 -43.59 -20.32
N PHE A 151 -73.19 -44.05 -19.33
CA PHE A 151 -73.52 -45.22 -18.54
C PHE A 151 -74.59 -44.94 -17.50
N GLU A 152 -74.70 -43.75 -16.92
CA GLU A 152 -75.80 -43.36 -16.04
C GLU A 152 -77.10 -43.22 -16.84
N GLU A 153 -77.08 -42.53 -17.98
CA GLU A 153 -78.24 -42.40 -18.88
C GLU A 153 -78.70 -43.78 -19.40
N LYS A 154 -77.77 -44.62 -19.88
CA LYS A 154 -78.10 -45.98 -20.32
C LYS A 154 -78.35 -46.94 -19.17
N ALA A 155 -77.80 -46.75 -17.98
CA ALA A 155 -78.17 -47.56 -16.82
C ALA A 155 -79.59 -47.21 -16.40
N LEU A 156 -80.03 -45.96 -16.51
CA LEU A 156 -81.44 -45.61 -16.30
C LEU A 156 -82.36 -46.27 -17.35
N GLU A 157 -81.91 -46.40 -18.60
CA GLU A 157 -82.65 -47.12 -19.65
C GLU A 157 -82.60 -48.66 -19.48
N LEU A 158 -81.40 -49.22 -19.22
CA LEU A 158 -81.14 -50.65 -19.06
C LEU A 158 -81.69 -51.18 -17.73
N GLU A 159 -81.65 -50.40 -16.64
CA GLU A 159 -82.33 -50.74 -15.39
C GLU A 159 -83.83 -50.69 -15.59
N LYS A 160 -84.40 -49.70 -16.29
CA LYS A 160 -85.84 -49.72 -16.62
C LYS A 160 -86.22 -50.94 -17.45
N GLU A 161 -85.50 -51.25 -18.53
CA GLU A 161 -85.79 -52.43 -19.35
C GLU A 161 -85.56 -53.74 -18.59
N LYS A 162 -84.50 -53.86 -17.79
CA LYS A 162 -84.28 -55.03 -16.93
C LYS A 162 -85.34 -55.14 -15.85
N PHE A 163 -85.80 -54.02 -15.27
CA PHE A 163 -86.84 -54.01 -14.24
C PHE A 163 -88.21 -54.37 -14.84
N VAL A 164 -88.55 -53.84 -16.01
CA VAL A 164 -89.75 -54.22 -16.78
C VAL A 164 -89.69 -55.70 -17.14
N ASN A 165 -88.58 -56.19 -17.68
CA ASN A 165 -88.42 -57.61 -18.01
C ASN A 165 -88.41 -58.52 -16.77
N LEU A 166 -87.86 -58.07 -15.63
CA LEU A 166 -87.92 -58.80 -14.36
C LEU A 166 -89.34 -58.82 -13.78
N ILE A 167 -90.12 -57.75 -13.93
CA ILE A 167 -91.53 -57.72 -13.55
C ILE A 167 -92.34 -58.64 -14.46
N VAL A 168 -92.20 -58.54 -15.78
CA VAL A 168 -92.94 -59.38 -16.74
C VAL A 168 -92.63 -60.87 -16.50
N LYS A 169 -91.37 -61.22 -16.24
CA LYS A 169 -90.94 -62.62 -16.01
C LYS A 169 -91.28 -63.17 -14.63
N LYS A 170 -91.73 -62.33 -13.68
CA LYS A 170 -92.17 -62.76 -12.34
C LYS A 170 -93.70 -62.74 -12.19
N VAL A 171 -94.39 -62.02 -13.08
CA VAL A 171 -95.87 -62.02 -13.19
C VAL A 171 -96.36 -63.13 -14.13
N ALA A 172 -95.57 -63.52 -15.13
CA ALA A 172 -95.73 -64.77 -15.87
C ALA A 172 -95.15 -65.95 -15.08
#